data_AF-A0A521TQB6-F1
#
_entry.id   AF-A0A521TQB6-F1
#
_cell.length_a   1.000
_cell.length_b   1.000
_cell.length_c   1.000
_cell.angle_alpha   90.00
_cell.angle_beta   90.00
_cell.angle_gamma   90.00
#
_symmetry.space_group_name_H-M   'P 1'
#
loop_
_entity.id
_entity.type
_entity.pdbx_description
1 polymer ?
#
loop_
_entity_poly.entity_id
_entity_poly.type
_entity_poly.pdbx_seq_one_letter_code
_entity_poly.pdbx_strand_id
1 'polypeptide(L)' 'MIDDSEFGTTGPLFAAGTLVPAGKYRRIDMPGREVDLSASGHLPASFDGRVAVYARMSVSFALSA' A
#
# COMPACT_ATOMS: atom_id res chain seq x y z
N MET A 1 22.70 9.07 -11.98
CA MET A 1 22.16 9.06 -10.62
C MET A 1 20.67 8.83 -10.79
N ILE A 2 20.20 7.60 -10.59
CA ILE A 2 18.78 7.30 -10.71
C ILE A 2 18.17 7.83 -9.42
N ASP A 3 17.28 8.81 -9.57
CA ASP A 3 16.53 9.41 -8.48
C ASP A 3 15.57 8.33 -7.95
N ASP A 4 15.88 7.77 -6.78
CA ASP A 4 15.08 6.72 -6.11
C ASP A 4 13.80 7.29 -5.48
N SER A 5 13.35 8.49 -5.88
CA SER A 5 12.11 9.11 -5.35
C SER A 5 10.84 8.73 -6.13
N GLU A 6 10.92 7.85 -7.13
CA GLU A 6 9.83 7.63 -8.11
C GLU A 6 8.58 6.92 -7.55
N PHE A 7 8.62 6.40 -6.33
CA PHE A 7 7.40 5.97 -5.64
C PHE A 7 7.47 6.48 -4.22
N GLY A 8 6.78 7.60 -3.91
CA GLY A 8 6.63 8.23 -2.59
C GLY A 8 6.00 7.32 -1.53
N THR A 9 6.69 6.23 -1.24
CA THR A 9 6.22 5.03 -0.58
C THR A 9 7.30 4.57 0.38
N THR A 10 7.71 5.47 1.29
CA THR A 10 8.61 5.16 2.40
C THR A 10 7.87 4.38 3.50
N GLY A 11 7.05 3.40 3.11
CA GLY A 11 6.21 2.60 3.99
C GLY A 11 6.50 1.12 3.84
N PRO A 12 6.17 0.29 4.85
CA PRO A 12 6.29 -1.15 4.74
C PRO A 12 5.43 -1.70 3.59
N LEU A 13 5.99 -2.68 2.88
CA LEU A 13 5.34 -3.43 1.81
C LEU A 13 4.67 -4.69 2.38
N PHE A 14 3.48 -4.99 1.90
CA PHE A 14 2.65 -6.09 2.37
C PHE A 14 2.16 -6.91 1.17
N ALA A 15 2.27 -8.24 1.27
CA ALA A 15 1.75 -9.13 0.26
C ALA A 15 0.22 -9.29 0.38
N ALA A 16 -0.44 -9.59 -0.74
CA ALA A 16 -1.82 -10.05 -0.77
C ALA A 16 -2.04 -11.19 0.24
N GLY A 17 -3.18 -11.19 0.92
CA GLY A 17 -3.48 -12.17 1.96
C GLY A 17 -2.72 -11.97 3.28
N THR A 18 -1.92 -10.89 3.42
CA THR A 18 -1.33 -10.53 4.72
C THR A 18 -2.36 -9.81 5.58
N LEU A 19 -2.44 -10.18 6.86
CA LEU A 19 -3.22 -9.44 7.85
C LEU A 19 -2.49 -8.13 8.18
N VAL A 20 -3.13 -7.01 7.88
CA VAL A 20 -2.57 -5.67 8.10
C VAL A 20 -3.53 -4.82 8.94
N PRO A 21 -3.03 -3.83 9.69
CA PRO A 21 -3.90 -2.94 10.45
C PRO A 21 -4.76 -2.07 9.54
N ALA A 22 -5.79 -1.45 10.12
CA ALA A 22 -6.58 -0.43 9.43
C ALA A 22 -5.70 0.67 8.79
N GLY A 23 -6.10 1.13 7.62
CA GLY A 23 -5.38 2.15 6.87
C GLY A 23 -5.58 2.02 5.36
N LYS A 24 -4.94 2.94 4.63
CA LYS A 24 -4.95 2.95 3.17
C LYS A 24 -3.72 2.25 2.63
N TYR A 25 -3.93 1.39 1.64
CA TYR A 25 -2.90 0.61 0.99
C TYR A 25 -3.02 0.78 -0.52
N ARG A 26 -1.92 1.07 -1.20
CA ARG A 26 -1.87 1.20 -2.66
C ARG A 26 -1.10 0.03 -3.24
N ARG A 27 -1.63 -0.62 -4.27
CA ARG A 27 -0.85 -1.60 -5.05
C ARG A 27 0.28 -0.90 -5.77
N ILE A 28 1.47 -1.47 -5.68
CA ILE A 28 2.66 -0.95 -6.38
C ILE A 28 2.92 -1.69 -7.70
N ASP A 29 2.35 -2.89 -7.87
CA ASP A 29 2.50 -3.73 -9.06
C ASP A 29 1.66 -3.27 -10.26
N MET A 30 0.53 -2.59 -10.02
CA MET A 30 -0.26 -1.97 -11.07
C MET A 30 -0.78 -0.60 -10.64
N PRO A 31 -0.80 0.40 -11.54
CA PRO A 31 -1.35 1.70 -11.24
C PRO A 31 -2.87 1.63 -10.97
N GLY A 32 -3.33 2.38 -9.96
CA GLY A 32 -4.75 2.71 -9.79
C GLY A 32 -5.56 1.81 -8.84
N ARG A 33 -4.95 0.87 -8.11
CA ARG A 33 -5.69 0.08 -7.10
C ARG A 33 -5.31 0.46 -5.67
N GLU A 34 -6.23 1.17 -5.03
CA GLU A 34 -6.16 1.54 -3.62
C GLU A 34 -7.16 0.73 -2.81
N VAL A 35 -6.77 0.36 -1.60
CA VAL A 35 -7.56 -0.43 -0.66
C VAL A 35 -7.61 0.36 0.63
N ASP A 36 -8.82 0.78 1.00
CA ASP A 36 -9.10 1.32 2.32
C ASP A 36 -9.57 0.18 3.22
N LEU A 37 -8.87 -0.01 4.34
CA LEU A 37 -9.25 -0.94 5.39
C LEU A 37 -9.70 -0.14 6.61
N SER A 38 -11.01 -0.11 6.87
CA SER A 38 -11.56 0.56 8.06
C SER A 38 -11.23 -0.17 9.37
N ALA A 39 -10.88 -1.45 9.30
CA ALA A 39 -10.43 -2.29 10.41
C ALA A 39 -9.27 -3.19 9.95
N SER A 40 -8.55 -3.78 10.90
CA SER A 40 -7.50 -4.76 10.58
C SER A 40 -8.10 -5.91 9.75
N GLY A 41 -7.45 -6.26 8.65
CA GLY A 41 -8.01 -7.19 7.68
C GLY A 41 -6.96 -7.70 6.70
N HIS A 42 -7.36 -8.67 5.88
CA HIS A 42 -6.50 -9.24 4.85
C HIS A 42 -6.50 -8.37 3.60
N LEU A 43 -5.32 -8.11 3.05
CA LEU A 43 -5.21 -7.44 1.76
C LEU A 43 -5.77 -8.34 0.65
N PRO A 44 -6.52 -7.76 -0.32
CA PRO A 44 -7.13 -8.54 -1.36
C PRO A 44 -6.09 -9.24 -2.24
N ALA A 45 -6.44 -10.41 -2.76
CA ALA A 45 -5.62 -11.09 -3.75
C ALA A 45 -5.68 -10.41 -5.12
N SER A 46 -4.63 -10.58 -5.91
CA SER A 46 -4.66 -10.29 -7.34
C SER A 46 -5.43 -11.38 -8.07
N PHE A 47 -6.20 -10.97 -9.08
CA PHE A 47 -7.00 -11.89 -9.90
C PHE A 47 -6.20 -12.51 -11.06
N ASP A 48 -4.96 -12.04 -11.29
CA ASP A 48 -4.05 -12.48 -12.37
C ASP A 48 -3.21 -13.72 -11.99
N GLY A 49 -3.43 -14.29 -10.80
CA GLY A 49 -2.62 -15.42 -10.29
C GLY A 49 -1.22 -15.04 -9.79
N ARG A 50 -0.85 -13.75 -9.86
CA ARG A 50 0.39 -13.21 -9.27
C ARG A 50 0.17 -12.73 -7.83
N VAL A 51 1.23 -12.70 -7.03
CA VAL A 51 1.17 -12.11 -5.67
C VAL A 51 1.10 -10.59 -5.81
N ALA A 52 -0.02 -9.98 -5.39
CA ALA A 52 -0.11 -8.53 -5.32
C ALA A 52 0.74 -8.01 -4.16
N VAL A 53 1.45 -6.90 -4.40
CA VAL A 53 2.17 -6.17 -3.35
C VAL A 53 1.52 -4.82 -3.15
N TYR A 54 1.27 -4.50 -1.89
CA TYR A 54 0.67 -3.27 -1.43
C TYR A 54 1.66 -2.51 -0.58
N ALA A 55 1.62 -1.19 -0.67
CA ALA A 55 2.30 -0.35 0.28
C ALA A 55 1.30 0.42 1.11
N ARG A 56 1.57 0.54 2.40
CA ARG A 56 0.76 1.38 3.28
C ARG A 56 1.04 2.83 2.95
N MET A 57 -0.02 3.58 2.62
CA MET A 57 0.07 5.01 2.45
C MET A 57 0.18 5.62 3.84
N SER A 58 1.33 6.24 4.13
CA SER A 58 1.47 7.07 5.31
C SER A 58 0.51 8.24 5.14
N VAL A 59 -0.48 8.35 6.02
CA VAL A 59 -1.24 9.59 6.14
C VAL A 59 -0.28 10.55 6.81
N SER A 60 0.53 11.24 6.02
CA SER A 60 1.27 12.39 6.49
C SER A 60 0.23 13.45 6.84
N PHE A 61 -0.31 13.40 8.05
CA PHE A 61 -0.93 14.58 8.63
C PHE A 61 0.22 15.58 8.75
N ALA A 62 0.37 16.42 7.73
CA ALA A 62 1.18 17.60 7.83
C ALA A 62 0.59 18.39 9.00
N LEU A 63 1.24 18.28 10.15
CA LEU A 63 0.95 19.08 11.33
C LEU A 63 1.39 20.49 10.98
N SER A 64 0.50 21.28 10.35
CA SER A 64 0.69 22.72 10.27
C SER A 64 0.51 23.29 11.68
N ALA A 65 1.65 23.65 12.29
CA ALA A 65 1.73 24.48 13.49
C ALA A 65 1.68 25.97 13.09
#